data_AF-A0A926QJQ9-F1
#
_entry.id   AF-A0A926QJQ9-F1
#
_cell.length_a   1.000
_cell.length_b   1.000
_cell.length_c   1.000
_cell.angle_alpha   90.00
_cell.angle_beta   90.00
_cell.angle_gamma   90.00
#
_symmetry.space_group_name_H-M   'P 1'
#
loop_
_entity.id
_entity.type
_entity.pdbx_description
1 polymer ?
#
loop_
_entity_poly.entity_id
_entity_poly.type
_entity_poly.pdbx_seq_one_letter_code
_entity_poly.pdbx_strand_id
1 'polypeptide(L)'
;MKAPFYRFIAILLLVIPGLTATYGFLAMKDAIFAQFNGEDGHVLWGKFILGLILFLLGVAFIGGWTFFRDRKRNYVAPRFKAKRPKKSS
;
A
#
# COMPACT_ATOMS: atom_id res chain seq x y z
N MET A 1 -17.96 -22.79 11.24
CA MET A 1 -17.06 -22.89 10.06
C MET A 1 -17.14 -21.66 9.13
N LYS A 2 -17.19 -20.41 9.65
CA LYS A 2 -17.32 -19.19 8.83
C LYS A 2 -16.02 -18.37 8.68
N ALA A 3 -15.00 -18.68 9.49
CA ALA A 3 -13.74 -17.93 9.56
C ALA A 3 -12.87 -17.92 8.28
N PRO A 4 -12.75 -18.99 7.46
CA PRO A 4 -11.88 -18.94 6.28
C PRO A 4 -12.45 -18.03 5.19
N PHE A 5 -13.77 -18.01 5.00
CA PHE A 5 -14.44 -17.18 3.99
C PHE A 5 -14.22 -15.68 4.22
N TYR A 6 -14.38 -15.21 5.47
CA TYR A 6 -14.11 -13.79 5.80
C TYR A 6 -12.64 -13.39 5.62
N ARG A 7 -11.69 -14.32 5.85
CA ARG A 7 -10.27 -14.06 5.60
C ARG A 7 -9.97 -13.92 4.11
N PHE A 8 -10.62 -14.75 3.28
CA PHE A 8 -10.51 -14.68 1.83
C PHE A 8 -11.07 -13.35 1.28
N ILE A 9 -12.26 -12.93 1.75
CA ILE A 9 -12.85 -11.64 1.38
C ILE A 9 -11.94 -10.48 1.79
N ALA A 10 -11.34 -10.53 2.99
CA ALA A 10 -10.41 -9.49 3.43
C ALA A 10 -9.18 -9.38 2.51
N ILE A 11 -8.69 -10.49 1.98
CA ILE A 11 -7.58 -10.48 1.01
C ILE A 11 -8.05 -9.92 -0.33
N LEU A 12 -9.24 -10.30 -0.80
CA LEU A 12 -9.82 -9.73 -2.03
C LEU A 12 -10.02 -8.21 -1.93
N LEU A 13 -10.42 -7.70 -0.77
CA LEU A 13 -10.53 -6.26 -0.54
C LEU A 13 -9.16 -5.55 -0.60
N LEU A 14 -8.05 -6.24 -0.28
CA LEU A 14 -6.70 -5.71 -0.43
C LEU A 14 -6.19 -5.75 -1.87
N VAL A 15 -6.85 -6.47 -2.78
CA VAL A 15 -6.49 -6.47 -4.20
C VAL A 15 -6.76 -5.10 -4.81
N ILE A 16 -7.85 -4.42 -4.43
CA ILE A 16 -8.22 -3.10 -4.96
C ILE A 16 -7.07 -2.08 -4.81
N PRO A 17 -6.57 -1.78 -3.59
CA PRO A 17 -5.45 -0.84 -3.42
C PRO A 17 -4.15 -1.37 -4.05
N GLY A 18 -3.98 -2.70 -4.15
CA GLY A 18 -2.85 -3.31 -4.86
C GLY A 18 -2.87 -3.01 -6.36
N LEU A 19 -4.04 -3.12 -7.01
CA LEU A 19 -4.24 -2.76 -8.40
C LEU A 19 -4.09 -1.26 -8.63
N THR A 20 -4.56 -0.42 -7.70
CA THR A 20 -4.34 1.02 -7.75
C THR A 20 -2.84 1.34 -7.70
N ALA A 21 -2.08 0.64 -6.87
CA ALA A 21 -0.64 0.83 -6.78
C ALA A 21 0.07 0.43 -8.09
N THR A 22 -0.23 -0.76 -8.63
CA THR A 22 0.39 -1.21 -9.89
C THR A 22 0.02 -0.31 -11.07
N TYR A 23 -1.22 0.19 -11.13
CA TYR A 23 -1.63 1.17 -12.12
C TYR A 23 -0.87 2.50 -11.98
N GLY A 24 -0.73 3.02 -10.75
CA GLY A 24 0.07 4.22 -10.48
C GLY A 24 1.53 4.05 -10.91
N PHE A 25 2.12 2.88 -10.67
CA PHE A 25 3.46 2.54 -11.15
C PHE A 25 3.55 2.50 -12.68
N LEU A 26 2.56 1.91 -13.34
CA LEU A 26 2.49 1.88 -14.81
C LEU A 26 2.39 3.30 -15.40
N ALA A 27 1.59 4.17 -14.78
CA ALA A 27 1.46 5.57 -15.18
C ALA A 27 2.78 6.35 -15.01
N MET A 28 3.54 6.10 -13.94
CA MET A 28 4.88 6.67 -13.74
C MET A 28 5.87 6.19 -14.81
N LYS A 29 5.88 4.88 -15.09
CA LYS A 29 6.65 4.28 -16.19
C LYS A 29 6.34 5.00 -17.49
N ASP A 30 5.06 5.06 -17.87
CA ASP A 30 4.64 5.64 -19.15
C ASP A 30 5.00 7.12 -19.24
N ALA A 31 4.90 7.89 -18.14
CA ALA A 31 5.29 9.29 -18.10
C ALA A 31 6.80 9.50 -18.30
N ILE A 32 7.64 8.58 -17.80
CA ILE A 32 9.09 8.58 -18.01
C ILE A 32 9.42 8.17 -19.45
N PHE A 33 8.80 7.11 -19.97
CA PHE A 33 9.08 6.62 -21.31
C PHE A 33 8.56 7.55 -22.41
N ALA A 34 7.56 8.38 -22.12
CA ALA A 34 7.08 9.41 -23.05
C ALA A 34 8.19 10.37 -23.49
N GLN A 35 9.20 10.63 -22.64
CA GLN A 35 10.34 11.49 -23.03
C GLN A 35 11.23 10.85 -24.11
N PHE A 36 11.19 9.52 -24.28
CA PHE A 36 12.05 8.77 -25.21
C PHE A 36 11.36 8.40 -26.53
N ASN A 37 10.03 8.58 -26.64
CA ASN A 37 9.24 8.11 -27.78
C ASN A 37 9.17 9.09 -28.98
N GLY A 38 9.89 10.21 -28.95
CA GLY A 38 10.23 11.02 -30.11
C GLY A 38 9.05 11.60 -30.92
N GLU A 39 8.65 12.83 -30.59
CA GLU A 39 8.29 13.92 -31.54
C GLU A 39 8.03 15.21 -30.75
N ASP A 40 7.49 15.10 -29.53
CA ASP A 40 7.33 16.20 -28.55
C ASP A 40 7.84 15.74 -27.16
N GLY A 41 9.17 15.81 -26.96
CA GLY A 41 9.88 15.26 -25.80
C GLY A 41 9.65 16.05 -24.50
N HIS A 42 8.44 16.01 -23.95
CA HIS A 42 8.16 16.56 -22.62
C HIS A 42 7.78 15.44 -21.65
N VAL A 43 8.48 15.39 -20.51
CA VAL A 43 8.10 14.53 -19.39
C VAL A 43 6.69 14.92 -18.97
N LEU A 44 5.74 13.97 -18.97
CA LEU A 44 4.39 14.19 -18.48
C LEU A 44 4.40 14.24 -16.95
N TRP A 45 4.97 15.30 -16.38
CA TRP A 45 5.08 15.52 -14.93
C TRP A 45 3.73 15.40 -14.22
N GLY A 46 2.64 15.88 -14.83
CA GLY A 46 1.29 15.70 -14.28
C GLY A 46 0.88 14.23 -14.17
N LYS A 47 1.14 13.42 -15.22
CA LYS A 47 0.85 11.97 -15.21
C LYS A 47 1.78 11.23 -14.24
N PHE A 48 3.04 11.66 -14.12
CA PHE A 48 3.99 11.11 -13.16
C PHE A 48 3.57 11.36 -11.72
N ILE A 49 3.24 12.61 -11.36
CA ILE A 49 2.81 12.99 -10.00
C ILE A 49 1.49 12.28 -9.64
N LEU A 50 0.54 12.22 -10.58
CA LEU A 50 -0.71 11.49 -10.38
C LEU A 50 -0.45 9.99 -10.16
N GLY A 51 0.43 9.38 -10.97
CA GLY A 51 0.87 8.01 -10.78
C GLY A 51 1.55 7.78 -9.43
N LEU A 52 2.40 8.70 -8.99
CA LEU A 52 3.09 8.67 -7.71
C LEU A 52 2.11 8.73 -6.54
N ILE A 53 1.11 9.61 -6.60
CA ILE A 53 0.07 9.72 -5.58
C ILE A 53 -0.74 8.42 -5.50
N LEU A 54 -1.18 7.87 -6.64
CA LEU A 54 -1.92 6.60 -6.67
C LEU A 54 -1.09 5.43 -6.13
N PHE A 55 0.20 5.39 -6.49
CA PHE A 55 1.14 4.38 -5.99
C PHE A 55 1.32 4.49 -4.47
N LEU A 56 1.63 5.67 -3.97
CA LEU A 56 1.84 5.92 -2.54
C LEU A 56 0.57 5.65 -1.73
N LEU A 57 -0.61 6.04 -2.23
CA LEU A 57 -1.87 5.75 -1.56
C LEU A 57 -2.13 4.25 -1.48
N GLY A 58 -1.91 3.50 -2.57
CA GLY A 58 -2.08 2.04 -2.57
C GLY A 58 -1.11 1.35 -1.60
N VAL A 59 0.18 1.72 -1.63
CA VAL A 59 1.20 1.15 -0.74
C VAL A 59 0.97 1.53 0.72
N ALA A 60 0.67 2.81 1.00
CA ALA A 60 0.39 3.29 2.35
C ALA A 60 -0.87 2.63 2.93
N PHE A 61 -1.90 2.40 2.11
CA PHE A 61 -3.10 1.70 2.54
C PHE A 61 -2.78 0.24 2.92
N ILE A 62 -2.07 -0.50 2.07
CA ILE A 62 -1.69 -1.90 2.34
C ILE A 62 -0.78 -1.98 3.57
N GLY A 63 0.24 -1.12 3.67
CA GLY A 63 1.16 -1.07 4.80
C GLY A 63 0.44 -0.70 6.11
N GLY A 64 -0.42 0.32 6.08
CA GLY A 64 -1.21 0.77 7.23
C GLY A 64 -2.19 -0.30 7.71
N TRP A 65 -2.92 -0.95 6.79
CA TRP A 65 -3.80 -2.06 7.11
C TRP A 65 -3.04 -3.24 7.71
N THR A 66 -1.90 -3.61 7.12
CA THR A 66 -1.05 -4.71 7.60
C THR A 66 -0.55 -4.42 9.01
N PHE A 67 -0.07 -3.20 9.28
CA PHE A 67 0.36 -2.79 10.61
C PHE A 67 -0.79 -2.83 11.64
N PHE A 68 -1.98 -2.33 11.28
CA PHE A 68 -3.16 -2.38 12.15
C PHE A 68 -3.59 -3.83 12.46
N ARG A 69 -3.60 -4.69 11.45
CA ARG A 69 -3.89 -6.12 11.57
C ARG A 69 -2.90 -6.81 12.50
N ASP A 70 -1.60 -6.59 12.31
CA ASP A 70 -0.54 -7.24 13.09
C ASP A 70 -0.48 -6.75 14.53
N ARG A 71 -0.80 -5.46 14.78
CA ARG A 71 -0.94 -4.91 16.12
C ARG A 71 -2.00 -5.66 16.94
N LYS A 72 -3.14 -6.01 16.34
CA LYS A 72 -4.20 -6.80 17.01
C LYS A 72 -3.79 -8.24 17.33
N ARG A 73 -2.80 -8.79 16.62
CA ARG A 73 -2.32 -10.17 16.77
C ARG A 73 -1.06 -10.29 17.63
N ASN A 74 -0.56 -9.20 18.22
CA ASN A 74 0.68 -9.16 19.02
C ASN A 74 1.97 -9.58 18.27
N TYR A 75 1.96 -9.55 16.93
CA TYR A 75 3.14 -9.85 16.09
C TYR A 75 4.07 -8.65 15.88
N VAL A 76 3.72 -7.48 16.43
CA VAL A 76 4.60 -6.31 16.45
C VAL A 76 5.85 -6.57 17.30
N ALA A 77 7.00 -6.06 16.86
CA ALA A 77 8.26 -6.18 17.58
C ALA A 77 8.13 -5.68 19.05
N PRO A 78 8.91 -6.22 20.01
CA PRO A 78 8.81 -5.86 21.44
C PRO A 78 8.84 -4.35 21.71
N ARG A 79 9.52 -3.57 20.87
CA ARG A 79 9.61 -2.11 20.95
C ARG A 79 8.28 -1.38 20.67
N PHE A 80 7.35 -2.02 19.96
CA PHE A 80 6.02 -1.48 19.62
C PHE A 80 4.89 -2.12 20.45
N LYS A 81 5.20 -3.03 21.37
CA LYS A 81 4.21 -3.59 22.30
C LYS A 81 3.89 -2.57 23.40
N ALA A 82 2.62 -2.43 23.74
CA ALA A 82 2.23 -1.64 24.92
C ALA A 82 2.91 -2.26 26.15
N LYS A 83 3.68 -1.46 26.90
CA LYS A 83 4.25 -1.90 28.18
C LYS A 83 3.09 -2.33 29.08
N ARG A 84 3.02 -3.61 29.43
CA ARG A 84 2.08 -4.06 30.48
C ARG A 84 2.44 -3.28 31.75
N PRO A 85 1.47 -2.62 32.43
CA PRO A 85 1.74 -2.02 33.72
C PRO A 85 2.24 -3.13 34.64
N LYS A 86 3.43 -2.92 35.22
CA LYS A 86 4.03 -3.84 36.19
C LYS A 86 3.07 -3.89 37.37
N LYS A 87 2.38 -5.02 37.55
CA LYS A 87 1.53 -5.25 38.72
C LYS A 87 2.46 -5.28 39.93
N SER A 88 2.46 -4.23 40.75
CA SER A 88 3.11 -4.25 42.06
C SER A 88 2.35 -5.24 42.93
N SER A 89 3.02 -6.30 43.36
CA SER A 89 2.52 -7.22 44.39
C SER A 89 2.50 -6.52 45.74
#